data_AF-A0A414PY87-F1
#
_entry.id   AF-A0A414PY87-F1
#
_cell.length_a   1.000
_cell.length_b   1.000
_cell.length_c   1.000
_cell.angle_alpha   90.00
_cell.angle_beta   90.00
_cell.angle_gamma   90.00
#
_symmetry.space_group_name_H-M   'P 1'
#
loop_
_entity.id
_entity.type
_entity.pdbx_description
1 polymer ?
#
loop_
_entity_poly.entity_id
_entity_poly.type
_entity_poly.pdbx_seq_one_letter_code
_entity_poly.pdbx_strand_id
1 'polypeptide(L)'
;MKKFFIGIFTMIALLTVKVQGAEIIPEYFLMERLIMLMDVAPTYISNDGKQELKAMQVDKEVMNILGNGENPFYIYDSNNEKKIVRMGDYFYSPTTLSSIYTLDKENFESNFRDKSLPEEKLETTIEKTQDKIDISDIDEGTGVPADENSN
;
A
#
# COMPACT_ATOMS: atom_id res chain seq x y z
N MET A 1 -26.35 -7.66 -54.53
CA MET A 1 -26.33 -6.52 -53.59
C MET A 1 -26.10 -6.94 -52.13
N LYS A 2 -26.85 -7.92 -51.58
CA LYS A 2 -26.76 -8.35 -50.16
C LYS A 2 -25.35 -8.72 -49.65
N LYS A 3 -24.53 -9.38 -50.47
CA LYS A 3 -23.14 -9.77 -50.12
C LYS A 3 -22.15 -8.59 -50.09
N PHE A 4 -22.43 -7.54 -50.85
CA PHE A 4 -21.61 -6.31 -50.90
C PHE A 4 -21.84 -5.44 -49.65
N PHE A 5 -23.10 -5.35 -49.23
CA PHE A 5 -23.48 -4.67 -47.98
C PHE A 5 -22.87 -5.35 -46.75
N ILE A 6 -22.84 -6.67 -46.71
CA ILE A 6 -22.21 -7.43 -45.61
C ILE A 6 -20.71 -7.12 -45.54
N GLY A 7 -20.01 -7.11 -46.68
CA GLY A 7 -18.57 -6.81 -46.73
C GLY A 7 -18.23 -5.40 -46.22
N ILE A 8 -19.02 -4.40 -46.63
CA ILE A 8 -18.87 -3.01 -46.16
C ILE A 8 -19.19 -2.89 -44.66
N PHE A 9 -20.23 -3.57 -44.17
CA PHE A 9 -20.60 -3.53 -42.77
C PHE A 9 -19.55 -4.19 -41.87
N THR A 10 -18.95 -5.31 -42.31
CA THR A 10 -17.82 -5.95 -41.60
C THR A 10 -16.57 -5.07 -41.56
N MET A 11 -16.30 -4.30 -42.62
CA MET A 11 -15.12 -3.42 -42.68
C MET A 11 -15.29 -2.17 -41.79
N ILE A 12 -16.51 -1.65 -41.68
CA ILE A 12 -16.84 -0.53 -40.77
C ILE A 12 -16.80 -0.99 -39.30
N ALA A 13 -17.28 -2.19 -38.98
CA ALA A 13 -17.23 -2.73 -37.62
C ALA A 13 -15.80 -2.86 -37.09
N LEU A 14 -14.84 -3.29 -37.93
CA LEU A 14 -13.43 -3.40 -37.58
C LEU A 14 -12.75 -2.05 -37.28
N LEU A 15 -13.29 -0.94 -37.79
CA LEU A 15 -12.73 0.41 -37.58
C LEU A 15 -13.24 1.09 -36.30
N THR A 16 -14.22 0.49 -35.59
CA THR A 16 -14.87 1.12 -34.42
C THR A 16 -14.29 0.71 -33.08
N VAL A 17 -13.08 0.14 -33.03
CA VAL A 17 -12.39 -0.11 -31.76
C VAL A 17 -12.02 1.24 -31.15
N LYS A 18 -12.91 1.81 -30.35
CA LYS A 18 -12.58 2.93 -29.48
C LYS A 18 -11.56 2.40 -28.47
N VAL A 19 -10.30 2.72 -28.68
CA VAL A 19 -9.26 2.52 -27.67
C VAL A 19 -9.54 3.52 -26.55
N GLN A 20 -10.48 3.19 -25.67
CA GLN A 20 -10.59 3.82 -24.34
C GLN A 20 -9.53 3.16 -23.46
N GLY A 21 -8.26 3.41 -23.78
CA GLY A 21 -7.17 3.04 -22.88
C GLY A 21 -7.19 4.04 -21.73
N ALA A 22 -7.38 3.57 -20.50
CA ALA A 22 -7.11 4.39 -19.33
C ALA A 22 -5.65 4.87 -19.42
N GLU A 23 -5.44 6.18 -19.37
CA GLU A 23 -4.10 6.76 -19.42
C GLU A 23 -3.30 6.29 -18.20
N ILE A 24 -2.08 5.79 -18.42
CA ILE A 24 -1.17 5.39 -17.35
C ILE A 24 -0.11 6.47 -17.26
N ILE A 25 -0.09 7.21 -16.16
CA ILE A 25 0.87 8.29 -15.95
C ILE A 25 2.27 7.68 -15.74
N PRO A 26 3.28 8.05 -16.55
CA PRO A 26 4.61 7.49 -16.41
C PRO A 26 5.39 8.13 -15.24
N GLU A 27 6.35 7.38 -14.72
CA GLU A 27 7.17 7.76 -13.56
C GLU A 27 7.89 9.11 -13.74
N TYR A 28 8.50 9.34 -14.91
CA TYR A 28 9.22 10.59 -15.18
C TYR A 28 8.31 11.82 -15.09
N PHE A 29 7.03 11.67 -15.44
CA PHE A 29 6.05 12.75 -15.37
C PHE A 29 5.65 13.02 -13.93
N LEU A 30 5.49 11.97 -13.11
CA LEU A 30 5.27 12.13 -11.67
C LEU A 30 6.45 12.86 -11.02
N MET A 31 7.68 12.45 -11.33
CA MET A 31 8.88 13.09 -10.83
C MET A 31 8.93 14.58 -11.21
N GLU A 32 8.72 14.90 -12.50
CA GLU A 32 8.71 16.29 -12.99
C GLU A 32 7.67 17.17 -12.29
N ARG A 33 6.47 16.63 -12.03
CA ARG A 33 5.34 17.40 -11.51
C ARG A 33 5.27 17.46 -9.98
N LEU A 34 5.73 16.42 -9.29
CA LEU A 34 5.51 16.27 -7.85
C LEU A 34 6.75 16.57 -7.00
N ILE A 35 7.99 16.49 -7.52
CA ILE A 35 9.20 16.70 -6.70
C ILE A 35 9.18 18.06 -5.99
N MET A 36 8.79 19.14 -6.68
CA MET A 36 8.73 20.48 -6.06
C MET A 36 7.68 20.56 -4.95
N LEU A 37 6.56 19.82 -5.07
CA LEU A 37 5.54 19.76 -4.02
C LEU A 37 6.05 18.93 -2.83
N MET A 38 6.80 17.86 -3.11
CA MET A 38 7.38 17.01 -2.07
C MET A 38 8.43 17.73 -1.23
N ASP A 39 9.16 18.70 -1.81
CA ASP A 39 10.15 19.50 -1.06
C ASP A 39 9.49 20.23 0.13
N VAL A 40 8.30 20.78 -0.10
CA VAL A 40 7.51 21.49 0.93
C VAL A 40 6.51 20.60 1.67
N ALA A 41 6.39 19.32 1.30
CA ALA A 41 5.49 18.38 1.97
C ALA A 41 5.94 18.07 3.40
N PRO A 42 5.02 17.67 4.30
CA PRO A 42 5.38 17.22 5.64
C PRO A 42 6.30 15.99 5.59
N THR A 43 7.17 15.89 6.60
CA THR A 43 7.98 14.70 6.83
C THR A 43 7.24 13.76 7.77
N TYR A 44 7.08 12.51 7.36
CA TYR A 44 6.52 11.46 8.18
C TYR A 44 7.62 10.51 8.63
N ILE A 45 7.41 9.90 9.79
CA ILE A 45 8.27 8.88 10.37
C ILE A 45 7.46 7.61 10.58
N SER A 46 8.05 6.46 10.27
CA SER A 46 7.41 5.16 10.50
C SER A 46 7.14 4.95 11.99
N ASN A 47 6.14 4.14 12.29
CA ASN A 47 5.75 3.81 13.66
C ASN A 47 6.86 3.11 14.45
N ASP A 48 7.75 2.40 13.77
CA ASP A 48 8.95 1.79 14.37
C ASP A 48 10.17 2.74 14.45
N GLY A 49 10.04 3.97 13.94
CA GLY A 49 11.07 5.02 13.99
C GLY A 49 12.23 4.84 13.02
N LYS A 50 12.21 3.85 12.12
CA LYS A 50 13.35 3.52 11.24
C LYS A 50 13.34 4.21 9.89
N GLN A 51 12.18 4.65 9.41
CA GLN A 51 12.03 5.22 8.08
C GLN A 51 11.45 6.62 8.17
N GLU A 52 12.08 7.56 7.48
CA GLU A 52 11.57 8.92 7.27
C GLU A 52 11.33 9.17 5.78
N LEU A 53 10.22 9.83 5.47
CA LEU A 53 9.82 10.12 4.12
C LEU A 53 9.07 11.46 4.04
N LYS A 54 9.04 12.05 2.85
CA LYS A 54 8.13 13.14 2.50
C LYS A 54 6.88 12.51 1.91
N ALA A 55 5.69 12.96 2.31
CA ALA A 55 4.45 12.46 1.73
C ALA A 55 3.41 13.56 1.57
N MET A 56 2.61 13.41 0.53
CA MET A 56 1.46 14.27 0.29
C MET A 56 0.25 13.41 -0.05
N GLN A 57 -0.90 13.79 0.50
CA GLN A 57 -2.16 13.15 0.16
C GLN A 57 -2.59 13.56 -1.25
N VAL A 58 -3.14 12.61 -1.99
CA VAL A 58 -3.72 12.84 -3.32
C VAL A 58 -5.06 13.54 -3.14
N ASP A 59 -5.04 14.85 -3.25
CA ASP A 59 -6.24 15.69 -3.24
C ASP A 59 -6.54 16.26 -4.64
N LYS A 60 -7.52 17.17 -4.72
CA LYS A 60 -7.90 17.81 -5.98
C LYS A 60 -6.78 18.66 -6.58
N GLU A 61 -5.93 19.27 -5.76
CA GLU A 61 -4.82 20.09 -6.24
C GLU A 61 -3.75 19.22 -6.89
N VAL A 62 -3.39 18.11 -6.25
CA VAL A 62 -2.50 17.08 -6.82
C VAL A 62 -3.05 16.56 -8.14
N MET A 63 -4.34 16.20 -8.19
CA MET A 63 -4.99 15.73 -9.42
C MET A 63 -4.93 16.77 -10.56
N ASN A 64 -5.17 18.05 -10.24
CA ASN A 64 -5.06 19.14 -11.22
C ASN A 64 -3.62 19.32 -11.73
N ILE A 65 -2.62 19.20 -10.87
CA ILE A 65 -1.20 19.31 -11.25
C ILE A 65 -0.79 18.16 -12.19
N LEU A 66 -1.33 16.97 -11.95
CA LEU A 66 -1.15 15.82 -12.83
C LEU A 66 -1.95 15.92 -14.14
N GLY A 67 -2.82 16.94 -14.28
CA GLY A 67 -3.69 17.09 -15.44
C GLY A 67 -4.71 15.97 -15.58
N ASN A 68 -5.01 15.25 -14.49
CA ASN A 68 -5.87 14.07 -14.52
C ASN A 68 -7.21 14.33 -13.83
N GLY A 69 -8.30 14.03 -14.54
CA GLY A 69 -9.67 14.11 -14.00
C GLY A 69 -10.27 12.76 -13.59
N GLU A 70 -9.56 11.66 -13.86
CA GLU A 70 -10.01 10.29 -13.57
C GLU A 70 -9.70 9.89 -12.11
N ASN A 71 -10.65 9.24 -11.45
CA ASN A 71 -10.45 8.67 -10.12
C ASN A 71 -11.24 7.36 -10.00
N PRO A 72 -10.57 6.20 -9.82
CA PRO A 72 -9.13 6.00 -9.72
C PRO A 72 -8.38 6.25 -11.04
N PHE A 73 -7.06 6.36 -10.96
CA PHE A 73 -6.16 6.42 -12.12
C PHE A 73 -4.97 5.48 -11.96
N TYR A 74 -4.22 5.27 -13.04
CA TYR A 74 -3.06 4.40 -13.06
C TYR A 74 -1.76 5.19 -13.21
N ILE A 75 -0.71 4.70 -12.56
CA ILE A 75 0.65 5.23 -12.67
C ILE A 75 1.67 4.11 -12.88
N TYR A 76 2.87 4.48 -13.30
CA TYR A 76 4.10 3.76 -12.97
C TYR A 76 4.85 4.51 -11.87
N ASP A 77 5.22 3.81 -10.79
CA ASP A 77 6.07 4.37 -9.73
C ASP A 77 7.57 4.24 -10.06
N SER A 78 8.45 4.71 -9.17
CA SER A 78 9.91 4.59 -9.34
C SER A 78 10.47 3.16 -9.29
N ASN A 79 9.66 2.14 -9.03
CA ASN A 79 10.03 0.73 -9.25
C ASN A 79 9.59 0.22 -10.64
N ASN A 80 9.05 1.08 -11.50
CA ASN A 80 8.36 0.74 -12.75
C ASN A 80 7.18 -0.23 -12.54
N GLU A 81 6.56 -0.21 -11.36
CA GLU A 81 5.38 -1.02 -11.08
C GLU A 81 4.11 -0.24 -11.43
N LYS A 82 3.18 -0.91 -12.12
CA LYS A 82 1.87 -0.33 -12.39
C LYS A 82 1.06 -0.29 -11.09
N LYS A 83 0.69 0.90 -10.63
CA LYS A 83 -0.12 1.11 -9.42
C LYS A 83 -1.46 1.77 -9.78
N ILE A 84 -2.47 1.48 -8.97
CA ILE A 84 -3.77 2.18 -8.99
C ILE A 84 -3.76 3.18 -7.84
N VAL A 85 -4.12 4.43 -8.13
CA VAL A 85 -4.14 5.52 -7.16
C VAL A 85 -5.54 6.12 -7.11
N ARG A 86 -6.02 6.40 -5.90
CA ARG A 86 -7.29 7.04 -5.62
C ARG A 86 -7.07 8.37 -4.92
N MET A 87 -8.04 9.26 -5.04
CA MET A 87 -8.09 10.45 -4.18
C MET A 87 -8.13 10.01 -2.70
N GLY A 88 -7.25 10.57 -1.89
CA GLY A 88 -7.04 10.20 -0.48
C GLY A 88 -5.84 9.30 -0.22
N ASP A 89 -5.34 8.59 -1.23
CA ASP A 89 -4.07 7.84 -1.15
C ASP A 89 -2.90 8.81 -0.97
N TYR A 90 -1.69 8.30 -0.74
CA TYR A 90 -0.50 9.12 -0.56
C TYR A 90 0.50 8.87 -1.69
N PHE A 91 1.04 9.95 -2.23
CA PHE A 91 2.36 9.91 -2.87
C PHE A 91 3.41 10.11 -1.80
N TYR A 92 4.54 9.41 -1.91
CA TYR A 92 5.66 9.61 -1.00
C TYR A 92 7.01 9.50 -1.70
N SER A 93 8.02 10.09 -1.08
CA SER A 93 9.40 10.15 -1.54
C SER A 93 10.36 9.96 -0.37
N PRO A 94 11.55 9.35 -0.57
CA PRO A 94 12.65 9.52 0.37
C PRO A 94 12.92 11.01 0.65
N THR A 95 13.49 11.34 1.80
CA THR A 95 13.81 12.75 2.15
C THR A 95 14.81 13.41 1.19
N THR A 96 15.53 12.62 0.39
CA THR A 96 16.41 13.08 -0.70
C THR A 96 15.68 13.44 -1.99
N LEU A 97 14.35 13.25 -2.07
CA LEU A 97 13.50 13.57 -3.22
C LEU A 97 13.90 12.86 -4.53
N SER A 98 14.46 11.65 -4.41
CA SER A 98 15.05 10.92 -5.54
C SER A 98 14.10 10.01 -6.30
N SER A 99 12.90 9.77 -5.76
CA SER A 99 11.92 8.83 -6.32
C SER A 99 10.51 9.11 -5.80
N ILE A 100 9.48 8.70 -6.54
CA ILE A 100 8.08 8.83 -6.15
C ILE A 100 7.42 7.45 -6.15
N TYR A 101 6.75 7.17 -5.05
CA TYR A 101 5.99 5.94 -4.82
C TYR A 101 4.58 6.29 -4.34
N THR A 102 3.74 5.27 -4.19
CA THR A 102 2.38 5.43 -3.68
C THR A 102 2.04 4.38 -2.64
N LEU A 103 1.26 4.79 -1.65
CA LEU A 103 0.62 3.91 -0.67
C LEU A 103 -0.86 4.27 -0.59
N ASP A 104 -1.70 3.26 -0.41
CA ASP A 104 -3.09 3.50 -0.08
C ASP A 104 -3.20 4.18 1.29
N LYS A 105 -4.30 4.91 1.49
CA LYS A 105 -4.53 5.70 2.69
C LYS A 105 -4.39 4.89 3.99
N GLU A 106 -5.04 3.73 4.06
CA GLU A 106 -5.10 2.92 5.28
C GLU A 106 -3.70 2.40 5.64
N ASN A 107 -2.97 1.88 4.67
CA ASN A 107 -1.61 1.41 4.86
C ASN A 107 -0.65 2.55 5.25
N PHE A 108 -0.80 3.74 4.65
CA PHE A 108 0.00 4.89 5.02
C PHE A 108 -0.25 5.33 6.47
N GLU A 109 -1.52 5.60 6.82
CA GLU A 109 -1.91 6.09 8.14
C GLU A 109 -1.67 5.06 9.26
N SER A 110 -1.68 3.75 8.93
CA SER A 110 -1.38 2.68 9.90
C SER A 110 0.11 2.51 10.18
N ASN A 111 1.00 3.03 9.33
CA ASN A 111 2.44 2.79 9.41
C ASN A 111 3.28 4.05 9.63
N PHE A 112 2.73 5.24 9.35
CA PHE A 112 3.45 6.50 9.39
C PHE A 112 2.70 7.56 10.18
N ARG A 113 3.45 8.35 10.97
CA ARG A 113 2.94 9.53 11.67
C ARG A 113 3.67 10.78 11.19
N ASP A 114 2.99 11.91 11.22
CA ASP A 114 3.62 13.19 10.94
C ASP A 114 4.68 13.47 12.02
N LYS A 115 5.93 13.69 11.59
CA LYS A 115 7.08 13.90 12.49
C LYS A 115 6.99 15.24 13.24
N SER A 116 6.21 16.19 12.74
CA SER A 116 6.00 17.49 13.39
C SER A 116 5.03 17.42 14.57
N LEU A 117 4.22 16.36 14.65
CA LEU A 117 3.27 16.16 15.73
C LEU A 117 3.93 15.53 16.97
N PRO A 118 3.41 15.79 18.19
CA PRO A 118 3.89 15.14 19.40
C PRO A 118 3.77 13.61 19.30
N GLU A 119 4.69 12.88 19.94
CA GLU A 119 4.59 11.42 20.02
C GLU A 119 3.35 11.02 20.84
N GLU A 120 2.31 10.54 20.16
CA GLU A 120 1.25 9.79 20.83
C GLU A 120 1.81 8.43 21.26
N LYS A 121 1.72 8.13 22.56
CA LYS A 121 2.01 6.79 23.06
C LYS A 121 0.93 5.84 22.53
N LEU A 122 1.27 5.05 21.51
CA LEU A 122 0.41 3.96 21.07
C LEU A 122 0.29 2.95 22.23
N GLU A 123 -0.89 2.91 22.88
CA GLU A 123 -1.22 1.84 23.82
C GLU A 123 -1.38 0.54 23.03
N THR A 124 -0.29 -0.21 22.89
CA THR A 124 -0.35 -1.59 22.42
C THR A 124 -1.06 -2.41 23.50
N THR A 125 -2.38 -2.58 23.37
CA THR A 125 -3.08 -3.64 24.10
C THR A 125 -2.60 -4.96 23.53
N ILE A 126 -1.56 -5.53 24.12
CA ILE A 126 -1.16 -6.91 23.87
C ILE A 126 -2.24 -7.76 24.54
N GLU A 127 -3.24 -8.20 23.78
CA GLU A 127 -4.08 -9.32 24.20
C GLU A 127 -3.17 -10.56 24.31
N LYS A 128 -2.63 -10.79 25.50
CA LYS A 128 -2.08 -12.09 25.89
C LYS A 128 -3.27 -13.04 26.00
N THR A 129 -3.64 -13.69 24.91
CA THR A 129 -4.36 -14.96 24.99
C THR A 129 -3.40 -15.98 25.60
N GLN A 130 -3.40 -16.08 26.92
CA GLN A 130 -2.78 -17.19 27.63
C GLN A 130 -3.66 -18.42 27.37
N ASP A 131 -3.31 -19.19 26.35
CA ASP A 131 -3.71 -20.59 26.27
C ASP A 131 -3.10 -21.31 27.47
N LYS A 132 -3.93 -21.45 28.51
CA LYS A 132 -3.65 -22.27 29.68
C LYS A 132 -3.77 -23.72 29.21
N ILE A 133 -2.67 -24.30 28.76
CA ILE A 133 -2.57 -25.75 28.61
C ILE A 133 -2.63 -26.31 30.04
N ASP A 134 -3.79 -26.84 30.43
CA ASP A 134 -3.99 -27.50 31.71
C ASP A 134 -3.31 -28.86 31.65
N ILE A 135 -2.21 -29.02 32.39
CA ILE A 135 -1.40 -30.25 32.44
C ILE A 135 -1.92 -31.20 33.53
N SER A 136 -3.16 -30.99 34.01
CA SER A 136 -3.75 -31.73 35.13
C SER A 136 -4.12 -33.19 34.79
N ASP A 137 -4.05 -33.59 33.52
CA ASP A 137 -4.50 -34.92 33.07
C ASP A 137 -3.35 -35.89 32.73
N ILE A 138 -2.10 -35.58 33.12
CA ILE A 138 -1.00 -36.56 33.05
C ILE A 138 -1.02 -37.41 34.33
N ASP A 139 -1.78 -38.51 34.26
CA ASP A 139 -1.86 -39.58 35.26
C ASP A 139 -0.53 -40.34 35.38
N GLU A 140 0.28 -40.03 36.39
CA GLU A 140 1.40 -40.87 36.84
C GLU A 140 0.86 -42.05 37.67
N GLY A 141 0.49 -43.12 36.97
CA GLY A 141 0.16 -44.42 37.56
C GLY A 141 1.38 -45.13 38.16
N THR A 142 1.60 -44.89 39.46
CA THR A 142 2.04 -45.79 40.55
C THR A 142 2.73 -47.14 40.23
N GLY A 143 3.82 -47.42 40.96
CA GLY A 143 4.13 -48.81 41.38
C GLY A 143 5.58 -49.14 41.76
N VAL A 144 6.08 -48.63 42.89
CA VAL A 144 7.24 -49.21 43.58
C VAL A 144 6.76 -50.41 44.41
N PRO A 145 7.58 -51.47 44.55
CA PRO A 145 7.79 -52.01 45.88
C PRO A 145 9.28 -52.06 46.23
N ALA A 146 9.56 -51.61 47.45
CA ALA A 146 10.80 -51.79 48.16
C ALA A 146 10.98 -53.27 48.52
N ASP A 147 12.23 -53.72 48.63
CA ASP A 147 12.60 -54.68 49.67
C ASP A 147 14.06 -54.46 50.10
N GLU A 148 14.22 -54.35 51.42
CA GLU A 148 15.45 -54.24 52.19
C GLU A 148 16.18 -55.59 52.27
N ASN A 149 17.51 -55.61 52.18
CA ASN A 149 18.39 -55.99 53.31
C ASN A 149 19.87 -56.23 52.92
N SER A 150 20.76 -55.51 53.62
CA SER A 150 21.97 -56.01 54.29
C SER A 150 22.51 -57.41 53.92
N ASN A 151 23.63 -57.50 53.20
CA ASN A 151 25.01 -57.62 53.73
C ASN A 151 26.03 -57.71 52.58
#